data_AF-A0A936DXY6-F1
#
_entry.id   AF-A0A936DXY6-F1
#
_cell.length_a   1.000
_cell.length_b   1.000
_cell.length_c   1.000
_cell.angle_alpha   90.00
_cell.angle_beta   90.00
_cell.angle_gamma   90.00
#
_symmetry.space_group_name_H-M   'P 1'
#
loop_
_entity.id
_entity.type
_entity.pdbx_description
1 polymer ?
#
loop_
_entity_poly.entity_id
_entity_poly.type
_entity_poly.pdbx_seq_one_letter_code
_entity_poly.pdbx_strand_id
1 'polypeptide(L)'
;MKNEDHIINNNDFVVDINGQLQKMILKKQKKGVCPVVISTIPTNGATNVPFDQVISVTFNEEMNANTINNVTFTVTGSSVDLRTIVFQGTTATLTPDSP
;
A
#
# COMPACT_ATOMS: atom_id res chain seq x y z
N MET A 1 -25.55 0.75 6.12
CA MET A 1 -24.33 1.44 5.67
C MET A 1 -24.34 1.43 4.16
N LYS A 2 -24.86 2.49 3.54
CA LYS A 2 -25.06 2.59 2.09
C LYS A 2 -23.96 3.43 1.48
N ASN A 3 -22.94 2.80 0.91
CA ASN A 3 -21.99 3.48 0.03
C ASN A 3 -21.91 2.67 -1.28
N GLU A 4 -23.00 2.65 -2.03
CA GLU A 4 -22.96 2.28 -3.44
C GLU A 4 -22.66 3.57 -4.20
N ASP A 5 -21.38 3.86 -4.40
CA ASP A 5 -20.97 4.98 -5.25
C ASP A 5 -21.44 4.68 -6.67
N HIS A 6 -22.31 5.54 -7.19
CA HIS A 6 -22.82 5.47 -8.56
C HIS A 6 -21.64 5.66 -9.52
N ILE A 7 -21.18 4.56 -10.13
CA ILE A 7 -20.11 4.58 -11.12
C ILE A 7 -20.68 5.22 -12.39
N ILE A 8 -20.35 6.48 -12.62
CA ILE A 8 -20.66 7.20 -13.85
C ILE A 8 -19.72 6.68 -14.94
N ASN A 9 -20.24 6.08 -15.99
CA ASN A 9 -19.47 5.52 -17.10
C ASN A 9 -19.03 6.60 -18.10
N ASN A 10 -18.05 6.29 -18.94
CA ASN A 10 -17.53 7.21 -19.97
C ASN A 10 -18.57 7.68 -21.02
N ASN A 11 -19.76 7.07 -21.02
CA ASN A 11 -20.87 7.40 -21.91
C ASN A 11 -22.00 8.16 -21.19
N ASP A 12 -21.87 8.42 -19.90
CA ASP A 12 -22.89 9.11 -19.12
C ASP A 12 -22.71 10.62 -19.31
N PHE A 13 -23.76 11.27 -19.81
CA PHE A 13 -23.82 12.72 -19.94
C PHE A 13 -24.44 13.30 -18.68
N VAL A 14 -23.77 14.28 -18.08
CA VAL A 14 -24.32 15.01 -16.92
C VAL A 14 -24.85 16.35 -17.43
N VAL A 15 -26.06 16.71 -17.00
CA VAL A 15 -26.65 18.03 -17.27
C VAL A 15 -26.10 19.01 -16.25
N ASP A 16 -25.53 20.12 -16.69
CA ASP A 16 -25.03 21.18 -15.81
C ASP A 16 -26.18 22.01 -15.18
N ILE A 17 -25.84 22.91 -14.26
CA ILE A 17 -26.82 23.79 -13.59
C ILE A 17 -27.57 24.74 -14.54
N ASN A 18 -27.10 24.87 -15.78
CA ASN A 18 -27.70 25.69 -16.83
C ASN A 18 -28.52 24.85 -17.83
N GLY A 19 -28.69 23.55 -17.58
CA GLY A 19 -29.44 22.65 -18.46
C GLY A 19 -28.65 22.17 -19.69
N GLN A 20 -27.33 22.38 -19.75
CA GLN A 20 -26.52 21.94 -20.88
C GLN A 20 -25.92 20.56 -20.61
N LEU A 21 -25.95 19.68 -21.62
CA LEU A 21 -25.28 18.38 -21.58
C LEU A 21 -23.77 18.62 -21.61
N GLN A 22 -23.08 18.34 -20.50
CA GLN A 22 -21.64 18.34 -20.44
C GLN A 22 -21.14 16.90 -20.60
N LYS A 23 -20.33 16.64 -21.64
CA LYS A 23 -19.59 15.38 -21.77
C LYS A 23 -18.56 15.31 -20.64
N MET A 24 -18.87 14.58 -19.59
CA MET A 24 -17.97 14.45 -18.46
C MET A 24 -16.80 13.55 -18.87
N ILE A 25 -15.61 14.12 -19.05
CA ILE A 25 -14.39 13.33 -19.21
C ILE A 25 -14.09 12.70 -17.85
N LEU A 26 -14.45 11.43 -17.69
CA LEU A 26 -14.22 10.69 -16.46
C LEU A 26 -12.71 10.62 -16.19
N LYS A 27 -12.22 11.28 -15.14
CA LYS A 27 -10.98 10.83 -14.48
C LYS A 27 -11.37 9.53 -13.81
N LYS A 28 -10.95 8.37 -14.34
CA LYS A 28 -11.20 7.06 -13.73
C LYS A 28 -10.97 7.17 -12.22
N GLN A 29 -12.01 7.05 -11.41
CA GLN A 29 -11.82 6.78 -10.00
C GLN A 29 -11.35 5.32 -9.93
N LYS A 30 -10.05 5.12 -9.71
CA LYS A 30 -9.50 3.80 -9.38
C LYS A 30 -10.14 3.44 -8.05
N LYS A 31 -11.16 2.58 -8.07
CA LYS A 31 -11.61 1.89 -6.86
C LYS A 31 -10.38 1.20 -6.30
N GLY A 32 -9.83 1.77 -5.21
CA GLY A 32 -8.63 1.24 -4.59
C GLY A 32 -8.92 -0.18 -4.13
N VAL A 33 -8.01 -1.11 -4.42
CA VAL A 33 -7.98 -2.32 -3.60
C VAL A 33 -7.47 -1.84 -2.23
N CYS A 34 -7.73 -2.59 -1.15
CA CYS A 34 -7.05 -2.29 0.09
C CYS A 34 -5.68 -2.99 0.05
N PRO A 35 -4.59 -2.32 0.46
CA PRO A 35 -3.29 -2.96 0.54
C PRO A 35 -3.35 -4.12 1.53
N VAL A 36 -2.96 -5.30 1.07
CA VAL A 36 -2.76 -6.50 1.89
C VAL A 36 -1.37 -7.05 1.67
N VAL A 37 -0.78 -7.63 2.72
CA VAL A 37 0.50 -8.33 2.61
C VAL A 37 0.29 -9.63 1.85
N ILE A 38 1.07 -9.85 0.79
CA ILE A 38 1.04 -11.08 -0.02
C ILE A 38 2.25 -11.97 0.22
N SER A 39 3.38 -11.41 0.67
CA SER A 39 4.56 -12.19 1.03
C SER A 39 5.49 -11.43 1.97
N THR A 40 6.25 -12.19 2.77
CA THR A 40 7.33 -11.66 3.61
C THR A 40 8.61 -12.46 3.40
N ILE A 41 9.75 -11.80 3.60
CA ILE A 41 11.05 -12.41 3.78
C ILE A 41 11.59 -11.93 5.13
N PRO A 42 11.97 -12.83 6.05
CA PRO A 42 11.70 -14.26 6.02
C PRO A 42 10.22 -14.62 5.87
N THR A 43 9.95 -15.81 5.35
CA THR A 43 8.58 -16.33 5.31
C THR A 43 8.08 -16.58 6.73
N ASN A 44 6.76 -16.46 6.92
CA ASN A 44 6.15 -16.78 8.22
C ASN A 44 6.57 -18.19 8.70
N GLY A 45 7.03 -18.27 9.95
CA GLY A 45 7.50 -19.52 10.55
C GLY A 45 8.94 -19.94 10.19
N ALA A 46 9.72 -19.08 9.51
CA ALA A 46 11.13 -19.37 9.25
C ALA A 46 11.92 -19.54 10.58
N THR A 47 12.75 -20.58 10.63
CA THR A 47 13.68 -20.86 11.74
C THR A 47 15.12 -20.61 11.30
N ASN A 48 16.04 -20.39 12.24
CA ASN A 48 17.46 -20.14 11.96
C ASN A 48 17.69 -18.95 11.01
N VAL A 49 16.90 -17.90 11.17
CA VAL A 49 17.05 -16.64 10.43
C VAL A 49 18.32 -15.92 10.93
N PRO A 50 19.24 -15.51 10.05
CA PRO A 50 20.40 -14.71 10.44
C PRO A 50 19.99 -13.38 11.08
N PHE A 51 20.76 -12.91 12.07
CA PHE A 51 20.46 -11.65 12.76
C PHE A 51 20.57 -10.40 11.87
N ASP A 52 21.39 -10.46 10.82
CA ASP A 52 21.57 -9.42 9.81
C ASP A 52 20.59 -9.56 8.62
N GLN A 53 19.59 -10.44 8.73
CA GLN A 53 18.62 -10.67 7.68
C GLN A 53 17.83 -9.40 7.34
N VAL A 54 17.90 -9.02 6.06
CA VAL A 54 17.03 -7.99 5.50
C VAL A 54 15.58 -8.49 5.49
N ILE A 55 14.68 -7.72 6.09
CA ILE A 55 13.25 -8.03 6.11
C ILE A 55 12.59 -7.36 4.92
N SER A 56 11.78 -8.10 4.17
CA SER A 56 11.00 -7.56 3.05
C SER A 56 9.53 -7.92 3.19
N VAL A 57 8.65 -6.98 2.85
CA VAL A 57 7.19 -7.16 2.84
C VAL A 57 6.66 -6.69 1.49
N THR A 58 5.93 -7.56 0.80
CA THR A 58 5.31 -7.25 -0.48
C THR A 58 3.80 -7.14 -0.33
N PHE A 59 3.24 -6.09 -0.92
CA PHE A 59 1.81 -5.81 -0.95
C PHE A 59 1.21 -6.13 -2.32
N ASN A 60 -0.11 -6.33 -2.36
CA ASN A 60 -0.88 -6.51 -3.60
C ASN A 60 -0.98 -5.24 -4.45
N GLU A 61 -0.67 -4.07 -3.89
CA GLU A 61 -0.65 -2.79 -4.58
C GLU A 61 0.33 -1.81 -3.95
N GLU A 62 0.61 -0.71 -4.66
CA GLU A 62 1.51 0.32 -4.18
C GLU A 62 0.91 1.05 -2.97
N MET A 63 1.69 1.18 -1.90
CA MET A 63 1.33 1.99 -0.74
C MET A 63 1.91 3.40 -0.84
N ASN A 64 1.33 4.32 -0.07
CA ASN A 64 1.94 5.64 0.10
C ASN A 64 3.22 5.50 0.94
N ALA A 65 4.39 5.72 0.33
CA ALA A 65 5.70 5.59 0.99
C ALA A 65 5.81 6.43 2.28
N ASN A 66 5.15 7.59 2.36
CA ASN A 66 5.20 8.45 3.55
C ASN A 66 4.48 7.84 4.77
N THR A 67 3.63 6.83 4.55
CA THR A 67 2.93 6.13 5.63
C THR A 67 3.72 4.94 6.18
N ILE A 68 4.84 4.59 5.55
CA ILE A 68 5.67 3.44 5.90
C ILE A 68 6.89 3.96 6.65
N ASN A 69 6.83 3.87 7.98
CA ASN A 69 7.86 4.35 8.89
C ASN A 69 7.94 3.47 10.14
N ASN A 70 8.87 3.79 11.03
CA ASN A 70 9.19 2.99 12.21
C ASN A 70 8.06 2.94 13.25
N VAL A 71 6.99 3.73 13.08
CA VAL A 71 5.79 3.70 13.93
C VAL A 71 4.74 2.74 13.36
N THR A 72 4.60 2.71 12.04
CA THR A 72 3.62 1.85 11.35
C THR A 72 4.16 0.45 11.04
N PHE A 73 5.49 0.31 10.96
CA PHE A 73 6.19 -0.96 10.81
C PHE A 73 7.09 -1.20 12.01
N THR A 74 6.74 -2.18 12.82
CA THR A 74 7.50 -2.59 13.98
C THR A 74 8.01 -4.02 13.80
N VAL A 75 9.26 -4.26 14.20
CA VAL A 75 9.83 -5.60 14.32
C VAL A 75 9.92 -5.89 15.81
N THR A 76 9.23 -6.94 16.26
CA THR A 76 9.15 -7.32 17.67
C THR A 76 9.89 -8.64 17.91
N GLY A 77 10.41 -8.84 19.12
CA GLY A 77 11.11 -10.08 19.50
C GLY A 77 12.62 -10.08 19.31
N SER A 78 13.21 -9.00 18.81
CA SER A 78 14.66 -8.78 18.74
C SER A 78 15.01 -7.38 19.26
N SER A 79 16.15 -7.22 19.94
CA SER A 79 16.72 -5.93 20.32
C SER A 79 17.38 -5.20 19.13
N VAL A 80 16.87 -5.43 17.92
CA VAL A 80 17.45 -4.94 16.68
C VAL A 80 16.84 -3.58 16.38
N ASP A 81 17.66 -2.54 16.46
CA ASP A 81 17.32 -1.24 15.93
C ASP A 81 17.32 -1.32 14.39
N LEU A 82 16.26 -0.81 13.76
CA LEU A 82 16.14 -0.79 12.31
C LEU A 82 16.75 0.50 11.76
N ARG A 83 17.72 0.37 10.85
CA ARG A 83 18.47 1.53 10.31
C ARG A 83 17.74 2.25 9.20
N THR A 84 16.99 1.54 8.37
CA THR A 84 16.35 2.12 7.19
C THR A 84 15.14 1.31 6.76
N ILE A 85 14.05 2.02 6.47
CA ILE A 85 12.88 1.48 5.77
C ILE A 85 12.87 2.11 4.37
N VAL A 86 13.01 1.28 3.34
CA VAL A 86 12.91 1.69 1.93
C VAL A 86 11.62 1.13 1.37
N PHE A 87 10.77 1.99 0.80
CA PHE A 87 9.59 1.55 0.08
C PHE A 87 9.70 1.87 -1.41
N GLN A 88 9.54 0.87 -2.26
CA GLN A 88 9.56 1.02 -3.72
C GLN A 88 8.47 0.16 -4.36
N GLY A 89 7.60 0.80 -5.14
CA GLY A 89 6.47 0.14 -5.79
C GLY A 89 5.55 -0.53 -4.76
N THR A 90 5.56 -1.87 -4.72
CA THR A 90 4.75 -2.69 -3.81
C THR A 90 5.53 -3.30 -2.66
N THR A 91 6.82 -2.96 -2.50
CA THR A 91 7.72 -3.66 -1.57
C THR A 91 8.34 -2.70 -0.55
N ALA A 92 8.19 -3.04 0.73
CA ALA A 92 8.91 -2.44 1.85
C ALA A 92 10.12 -3.31 2.20
N THR A 93 11.27 -2.70 2.41
CA THR A 93 12.51 -3.35 2.83
C THR A 93 13.02 -2.68 4.10
N LEU A 94 13.28 -3.48 5.13
CA LEU A 94 13.80 -3.04 6.41
C LEU A 94 15.16 -3.69 6.64
N THR A 95 16.17 -2.86 6.89
CA THR A 95 17.53 -3.32 7.14
C THR A 95 17.88 -3.16 8.62
N PRO A 96 18.27 -4.24 9.32
CA PRO A 96 18.86 -4.18 10.65
C PRO A 96 20.06 -3.21 10.73
N ASP A 97 20.19 -2.46 11.82
CA ASP A 97 21.36 -1.61 12.08
C ASP A 97 22.56 -2.42 12.57
N SER A 98 22.30 -3.52 13.28
CA SER A 98 23.31 -4.43 13.80
C SER A 98 22.75 -5.86 13.95
N PRO A 99 23.59 -6.91 13.78
CA PRO A 99 23.22 -8.27 14.18
C PRO A 99 23.03 -8.40 15.70
#